data_AF-A0A6S7KKL9-F1
#
_entry.id   AF-A0A6S7KKL9-F1
#
_cell.length_a   1.000
_cell.length_b   1.000
_cell.length_c   1.000
_cell.angle_alpha   90.00
_cell.angle_beta   90.00
_cell.angle_gamma   90.00
#
_symmetry.space_group_name_H-M   'P 1'
#
loop_
_entity.id
_entity.type
_entity.pdbx_description
1 polymer ?
#
loop_
_entity_poly.entity_id
_entity_poly.type
_entity_poly.pdbx_seq_one_letter_code
_entity_poly.pdbx_strand_id
1 'polypeptide(L)'
;MAVVAYKDNIIVLGGYDGSKSLNEALMFNATTHEYKRLPSMLEKRDGCAAVIMGDVIVVMGGRSSTYLKSVEYYVIGDSAWQELPAMNLARYNATACVYA
;
A
#
# COMPACT_ATOMS: atom_id res chain seq x y z
N MET A 1 0.87 -8.56 -1.11
CA MET A 1 1.82 -7.47 -1.44
C MET A 1 1.23 -6.66 -2.56
N ALA A 2 1.35 -5.34 -2.54
CA ALA A 2 1.00 -4.46 -3.65
C ALA A 2 2.21 -3.60 -4.05
N VAL A 3 2.22 -3.12 -5.29
CA VAL A 3 3.29 -2.27 -5.83
C VAL A 3 2.71 -1.14 -6.66
N VAL A 4 3.31 0.05 -6.54
CA VAL A 4 3.02 1.21 -7.40
C VAL A 4 4.32 1.82 -7.91
N ALA A 5 4.30 2.37 -9.12
CA ALA A 5 5.42 3.10 -9.70
C ALA A 5 5.30 4.60 -9.40
N TYR A 6 6.38 5.23 -8.96
CA TYR A 6 6.43 6.65 -8.63
C TYR A 6 7.76 7.27 -9.07
N LYS A 7 7.74 7.99 -10.20
CA LYS A 7 8.96 8.53 -10.84
C LYS A 7 9.96 7.39 -11.05
N ASP A 8 11.21 7.55 -10.63
CA ASP A 8 12.25 6.51 -10.69
C ASP A 8 12.15 5.47 -9.55
N ASN A 9 11.05 5.45 -8.80
CA ASN A 9 10.91 4.59 -7.63
C ASN A 9 9.81 3.54 -7.82
N ILE A 10 10.04 2.39 -7.22
CA ILE A 10 9.08 1.32 -7.00
C ILE A 10 8.70 1.37 -5.53
N ILE A 11 7.41 1.45 -5.23
CA ILE A 11 6.94 1.46 -3.86
C ILE A 11 6.23 0.14 -3.59
N VAL A 12 6.76 -0.61 -2.61
CA VAL A 12 6.27 -1.92 -2.18
C VAL A 12 5.47 -1.76 -0.89
N LEU A 13 4.27 -2.34 -0.85
CA LEU A 13 3.29 -2.13 0.21
C LEU A 13 2.80 -3.47 0.76
N GLY A 14 2.94 -3.66 2.07
CA GLY A 14 2.48 -4.84 2.80
C GLY A 14 3.10 -6.14 2.28
N GLY A 15 2.32 -7.22 2.28
CA GLY A 15 2.78 -8.57 1.92
C GLY A 15 2.68 -9.56 3.09
N TYR A 16 3.29 -10.72 2.91
CA TYR A 16 3.31 -11.82 3.88
C TYR A 16 4.74 -12.35 3.99
N ASP A 17 5.30 -12.39 5.21
CA ASP A 17 6.70 -12.80 5.46
C ASP A 17 6.88 -14.32 5.63
N GLY A 18 5.84 -15.11 5.37
CA GLY A 18 5.80 -16.54 5.67
C GLY A 18 5.08 -16.87 6.97
N SER A 19 4.93 -15.89 7.87
CA SER A 19 4.25 -16.05 9.17
C SER A 19 3.06 -15.10 9.36
N LYS A 20 3.17 -13.83 8.93
CA LYS A 20 2.16 -12.80 9.17
C LYS A 20 2.07 -11.81 8.01
N SER A 21 0.89 -11.17 7.88
CA SER A 21 0.74 -10.00 7.03
C SER A 21 1.60 -8.84 7.55
N LEU A 22 2.12 -8.04 6.62
CA LEU A 22 2.97 -6.88 6.91
C LEU A 22 2.21 -5.58 6.67
N ASN A 23 2.60 -4.52 7.39
CA ASN A 23 2.17 -3.15 7.14
C ASN A 23 3.34 -2.26 6.66
N GLU A 24 4.46 -2.86 6.31
CA GLU A 24 5.65 -2.14 5.87
C GLU A 24 5.43 -1.50 4.50
N ALA A 25 6.02 -0.32 4.32
CA ALA A 25 6.07 0.39 3.06
C ALA A 25 7.53 0.73 2.73
N LEU A 26 7.98 0.34 1.55
CA LEU A 26 9.35 0.50 1.10
C LEU A 26 9.37 1.24 -0.23
N MET A 27 10.26 2.22 -0.37
CA MET A 27 10.50 2.92 -1.62
C MET A 27 11.90 2.56 -2.10
N PHE A 28 11.99 1.91 -3.26
CA PHE A 28 13.23 1.52 -3.92
C PHE A 28 13.44 2.39 -5.16
N ASN A 29 14.58 3.06 -5.24
CA ASN A 29 14.95 3.83 -6.42
C ASN A 29 15.59 2.89 -7.46
N ALA A 30 14.96 2.74 -8.61
CA ALA A 30 15.39 1.82 -9.66
C ALA A 30 16.66 2.28 -10.39
N THR A 31 17.08 3.54 -10.24
CA THR A 31 18.27 4.10 -10.86
C THR A 31 19.49 4.01 -9.94
N THR A 32 19.33 4.36 -8.65
CA THR A 32 20.44 4.34 -7.67
C THR A 32 20.56 3.00 -6.94
N HIS A 33 19.54 2.14 -7.04
CA HIS A 33 19.42 0.86 -6.34
C HIS A 33 19.40 1.00 -4.81
N GLU A 34 19.05 2.18 -4.32
CA GLU A 34 18.89 2.43 -2.88
C GLU A 34 17.43 2.25 -2.49
N TYR A 35 17.20 1.78 -1.26
CA TYR A 35 15.87 1.72 -0.68
C TYR A 35 15.79 2.56 0.59
N LYS A 36 14.60 3.08 0.86
CA LYS A 36 14.25 3.67 2.15
C LYS A 36 12.92 3.13 2.65
N ARG A 37 12.78 3.07 3.97
CA ARG A 37 11.50 2.80 4.62
C ARG A 37 10.64 4.06 4.58
N LEU A 38 9.40 3.89 4.18
CA LEU A 38 8.34 4.88 4.40
C LEU A 38 7.68 4.61 5.77
N PRO A 39 6.86 5.53 6.30
CA PRO A 39 6.00 5.22 7.43
C PRO A 39 5.19 3.95 7.16
N SER A 40 4.99 3.12 8.18
CA SER A 40 4.18 1.90 8.04
C SER A 40 2.69 2.25 7.92
N MET A 41 1.96 1.45 7.13
CA MET A 41 0.49 1.51 7.07
C MET A 41 -0.12 1.26 8.45
N LEU A 42 -1.33 1.77 8.68
CA LEU A 42 -2.08 1.61 9.94
C LEU A 42 -2.45 0.13 10.14
N GLU A 43 -2.86 -0.55 9.08
CA GLU A 43 -3.23 -1.96 9.12
C GLU A 43 -2.25 -2.85 8.35
N LYS A 44 -2.04 -4.08 8.84
CA LYS A 44 -1.28 -5.12 8.12
C LYS A 44 -2.11 -5.68 6.98
N ARG A 45 -1.53 -5.79 5.80
CA ARG A 45 -2.27 -6.18 4.59
C ARG A 45 -1.42 -7.10 3.72
N ASP A 46 -1.93 -8.29 3.45
CA ASP A 46 -1.51 -9.10 2.31
C ASP A 46 -2.62 -9.14 1.25
N GLY A 47 -2.27 -9.33 -0.03
CA GLY A 47 -3.22 -9.31 -1.15
C GLY A 47 -4.10 -8.07 -1.26
N CYS A 48 -3.63 -6.91 -0.78
CA CYS A 48 -4.30 -5.62 -0.99
C CYS A 48 -4.15 -5.13 -2.43
N ALA A 49 -5.03 -4.22 -2.83
CA ALA A 49 -4.87 -3.44 -4.06
C ALA A 49 -4.29 -2.06 -3.70
N ALA A 50 -3.46 -1.50 -4.58
CA ALA A 50 -2.91 -0.16 -4.41
C ALA A 50 -2.88 0.59 -5.74
N VAL A 51 -3.04 1.92 -5.66
CA VAL A 51 -2.87 2.85 -6.78
C VAL A 51 -2.16 4.10 -6.32
N ILE A 52 -1.64 4.88 -7.26
CA ILE A 52 -1.05 6.19 -7.01
C ILE A 52 -1.66 7.24 -7.94
N MET A 53 -1.97 8.42 -7.40
CA MET A 53 -2.53 9.57 -8.12
C MET A 53 -1.75 10.81 -7.71
N GLY A 54 -0.95 11.37 -8.63
CA GLY A 54 0.02 12.41 -8.28
C GLY A 54 1.01 11.89 -7.24
N ASP A 55 1.02 12.50 -6.05
CA ASP A 55 1.86 12.12 -4.92
C ASP A 55 1.11 11.31 -3.84
N VAL A 56 -0.14 10.90 -4.12
CA VAL A 56 -1.01 10.20 -3.17
C VAL A 56 -1.12 8.72 -3.50
N ILE A 57 -0.67 7.87 -2.58
CA ILE A 57 -0.89 6.42 -2.63
C ILE A 57 -2.19 6.10 -1.93
N VAL A 58 -3.00 5.22 -2.51
CA VAL A 58 -4.20 4.65 -1.87
C VAL A 58 -4.07 3.13 -1.83
N VAL A 59 -4.27 2.53 -0.66
CA VAL A 59 -4.27 1.08 -0.43
C VAL A 59 -5.63 0.63 0.07
N MET A 60 -6.18 -0.41 -0.54
CA MET A 60 -7.54 -0.88 -0.30
C MET A 60 -7.58 -2.37 -0.03
N GLY A 61 -8.34 -2.74 1.01
CA GLY A 61 -8.62 -4.13 1.34
C GLY A 61 -7.37 -4.95 1.66
N GLY A 62 -7.37 -6.20 1.24
CA GLY A 62 -6.38 -7.20 1.60
C GLY A 62 -6.82 -8.04 2.80
N ARG A 63 -5.84 -8.70 3.43
CA ARG A 63 -6.04 -9.60 4.55
C ARG A 63 -5.00 -9.36 5.64
N SER A 64 -5.49 -9.19 6.87
CA SER A 64 -4.72 -9.26 8.12
C SER A 64 -5.03 -10.60 8.80
N SER A 65 -5.58 -10.58 10.01
CA SER A 65 -6.27 -11.72 10.62
C SER A 65 -7.62 -12.04 9.94
N THR A 66 -8.26 -11.03 9.35
CA THR A 66 -9.52 -11.14 8.60
C THR A 66 -9.41 -10.41 7.25
N TYR A 67 -10.42 -10.55 6.40
CA TYR A 67 -10.51 -9.77 5.16
C TYR A 67 -10.87 -8.32 5.46
N LEU A 68 -10.21 -7.40 4.78
CA LEU A 68 -10.27 -5.98 5.08
C LEU A 68 -11.20 -5.25 4.11
N LYS A 69 -11.97 -4.33 4.67
CA LYS A 69 -12.70 -3.29 3.94
C LYS A 69 -12.05 -1.91 4.07
N SER A 70 -11.10 -1.77 4.98
CA SER A 70 -10.42 -0.52 5.28
C SER A 70 -9.63 -0.03 4.06
N VAL A 71 -9.59 1.28 3.92
CA VAL A 71 -8.87 2.01 2.88
C VAL A 71 -7.99 3.03 3.58
N GLU A 72 -6.75 3.14 3.14
CA GLU A 72 -5.79 4.09 3.69
C GLU A 72 -5.09 4.82 2.56
N TYR A 73 -4.61 6.03 2.85
CA TYR A 73 -3.78 6.78 1.93
C TYR A 73 -2.54 7.35 2.59
N TYR A 74 -1.57 7.68 1.76
CA TYR A 74 -0.33 8.34 2.16
C TYR A 74 0.11 9.31 1.08
N VAL A 75 0.41 10.54 1.50
CA VAL A 75 1.05 11.54 0.64
C VAL A 75 2.56 11.39 0.78
N ILE A 76 3.28 11.27 -0.34
CA ILE A 76 4.73 11.12 -0.31
C ILE A 76 5.39 12.32 0.39
N GLY A 77 6.02 12.07 1.54
CA GLY A 77 6.72 13.08 2.33
C GLY A 77 6.07 13.33 3.69
N ASP A 78 4.84 12.86 3.90
CA ASP A 78 4.16 12.95 5.19
C ASP A 78 4.77 12.00 6.24
N SER A 79 4.42 12.25 7.50
CA SER A 79 4.92 11.46 8.63
C SER A 79 4.15 10.16 8.87
N ALA A 80 2.92 10.03 8.35
CA ALA A 80 2.05 8.91 8.64
C ALA A 80 0.98 8.68 7.57
N TRP A 81 0.46 7.45 7.53
CA TRP A 81 -0.73 7.08 6.76
C TRP A 81 -1.99 7.60 7.43
N GLN A 82 -3.05 7.79 6.64
CA GLN A 82 -4.35 8.25 7.10
C GLN A 82 -5.46 7.35 6.57
N GLU A 83 -6.57 7.26 7.31
CA GLU A 83 -7.73 6.47 6.91
C GLU A 83 -8.58 7.19 5.85
N LEU A 84 -9.17 6.41 4.95
CA LEU A 84 -10.25 6.81 4.08
C LEU A 84 -11.53 6.03 4.41
N PRO A 85 -12.71 6.48 3.93
CA PRO A 85 -13.93 5.71 4.04
C PRO A 85 -13.75 4.26 3.55
N ALA A 86 -14.19 3.31 4.37
CA ALA A 86 -14.09 1.89 4.06
C ALA A 86 -14.95 1.50 2.83
N MET A 87 -14.54 0.44 2.14
CA MET A 87 -15.34 -0.21 1.12
C MET A 87 -16.62 -0.83 1.70
N ASN A 88 -17.66 -0.98 0.88
CA ASN A 88 -18.89 -1.66 1.27
C ASN A 88 -18.70 -3.15 1.62
N LEU A 89 -17.72 -3.79 0.98
CA LEU A 89 -17.41 -5.21 1.16
C LEU A 89 -15.91 -5.38 1.32
N ALA A 90 -15.52 -6.30 2.20
CA ALA A 90 -14.14 -6.71 2.33
C ALA A 90 -13.70 -7.47 1.06
N ARG A 91 -12.46 -7.22 0.60
CA ARG A 91 -11.89 -7.84 -0.60
C ARG A 91 -10.44 -8.21 -0.37
N TYR A 92 -10.00 -9.32 -0.94
CA TYR A 92 -8.62 -9.82 -0.93
C TYR A 92 -8.27 -10.31 -2.34
N ASN A 93 -7.00 -10.14 -2.74
CA ASN A 93 -6.52 -10.41 -4.11
C ASN A 93 -7.29 -9.66 -5.19
N ALA A 94 -7.70 -8.42 -4.89
CA ALA A 94 -8.32 -7.53 -5.86
C ALA A 94 -7.27 -6.79 -6.70
N THR A 95 -7.73 -6.13 -7.77
CA THR A 95 -6.94 -5.17 -8.54
C THR A 95 -7.63 -3.81 -8.50
N ALA A 96 -6.86 -2.75 -8.72
CA ALA A 96 -7.35 -1.39 -8.83
C ALA A 96 -6.58 -0.66 -9.94
N CYS A 97 -7.25 0.28 -10.59
CA CYS A 97 -6.63 1.19 -11.54
C CYS A 97 -7.16 2.60 -11.31
N VAL A 98 -6.40 3.57 -11.79
CA VAL A 98 -6.82 4.97 -11.85
C VAL A 98 -7.11 5.27 -13.31
N TYR A 99 -8.21 5.96 -13.56
CA TYR A 99 -8.54 6.53 -14.86
C TYR A 99 -8.39 8.05 -14.77
N ALA A 100 -7.79 8.66 -15.78
CA ALA A 100 -7.58 10.09 -15.91
C ALA A 100 -8.22 10.58 -17.21
#